data_AF-A0A656GL66-F1
#
_entry.id   AF-A0A656GL66-F1
#
_cell.length_a   1.000
_cell.length_b   1.000
_cell.length_c   1.000
_cell.angle_alpha   90.00
_cell.angle_beta   90.00
_cell.angle_gamma   90.00
#
_symmetry.space_group_name_H-M   'P 1'
#
loop_
_entity.id
_entity.type
_entity.pdbx_description
1 polymer ?
#
loop_
_entity_poly.entity_id
_entity_poly.type
_entity_poly.pdbx_seq_one_letter_code
_entity_poly.pdbx_strand_id
1 'polypeptide(L)' 'PTMPLSNKPADPRCALLVIDMQYDFMPGGQLAVADGDALLPLINRLGARFTRVIITQDWHPAGHISFASSHAQRLPFESI' A
#
# COMPACT_ATOMS: atom_id res chain seq x y z
N PRO A 1 -10.61 -5.92 -20.28
CA PRO A 1 -11.99 -6.11 -19.75
C PRO A 1 -11.98 -6.26 -18.23
N THR A 2 -12.36 -5.21 -17.49
CA THR A 2 -12.55 -5.29 -16.04
C THR A 2 -13.81 -6.11 -15.77
N MET A 3 -13.69 -7.26 -15.12
CA MET A 3 -14.89 -7.98 -14.66
C MET A 3 -15.64 -7.07 -13.69
N PRO A 4 -16.97 -6.91 -13.86
CA PRO A 4 -17.75 -6.14 -12.92
C PRO A 4 -17.67 -6.81 -11.55
N LEU A 5 -17.26 -6.03 -10.56
CA LEU A 5 -17.31 -6.44 -9.17
C LEU A 5 -18.76 -6.84 -8.84
N SER A 6 -18.97 -8.07 -8.35
CA SER A 6 -20.30 -8.57 -7.94
C SER A 6 -21.03 -7.54 -7.06
N ASN A 7 -22.32 -7.29 -7.30
CA ASN A 7 -23.12 -6.35 -6.50
C ASN A 7 -23.44 -6.86 -5.07
N LYS A 8 -23.00 -8.05 -4.69
CA LYS A 8 -23.24 -8.61 -3.36
C LYS A 8 -22.26 -8.01 -2.33
N PRO A 9 -22.71 -7.55 -1.15
CA PRO A 9 -21.80 -7.17 -0.06
C PRO A 9 -20.91 -8.36 0.36
N ALA A 10 -19.73 -8.06 0.92
CA ALA A 10 -18.83 -9.10 1.43
C ALA A 10 -19.45 -9.87 2.62
N ASP A 11 -18.98 -11.10 2.86
CA ASP A 11 -19.38 -11.86 4.07
C ASP A 11 -19.01 -11.03 5.32
N PRO A 12 -19.92 -10.90 6.30
CA PRO A 12 -19.67 -10.14 7.54
C PRO A 12 -18.52 -10.66 8.40
N ARG A 13 -17.89 -11.79 8.08
CA ARG A 13 -16.68 -12.30 8.74
C ARG A 13 -15.39 -11.91 8.01
N CYS A 14 -15.50 -11.38 6.79
CA CYS A 14 -14.36 -10.91 6.01
C CYS A 14 -13.98 -9.46 6.37
N ALA A 15 -12.74 -9.11 6.05
CA ALA A 15 -12.21 -7.76 6.13
C ALA A 15 -11.39 -7.43 4.88
N LEU A 16 -11.35 -6.16 4.50
CA LEU A 16 -10.43 -5.62 3.50
C LEU A 16 -9.22 -5.02 4.23
N LEU A 17 -8.03 -5.48 3.87
CA LEU A 17 -6.77 -4.86 4.30
C LEU A 17 -6.22 -4.04 3.14
N VAL A 18 -6.03 -2.75 3.37
CA VAL A 18 -5.39 -1.82 2.44
C VAL A 18 -3.98 -1.58 2.94
N ILE A 19 -3.00 -2.15 2.23
CA ILE A 19 -1.62 -2.16 2.68
C ILE A 19 -0.86 -1.01 2.04
N ASP A 20 -0.33 -0.13 2.88
CA ASP A 20 0.71 0.86 2.55
C ASP A 20 0.39 1.71 1.31
N MET A 21 -0.88 2.13 1.18
CA MET A 21 -1.31 3.10 0.15
C MET A 21 -0.89 4.52 0.52
N GLN A 22 0.42 4.75 0.60
CA GLN A 22 1.06 5.99 1.04
C GLN A 22 1.74 6.70 -0.14
N TYR A 23 1.90 8.02 -0.02
CA TYR A 23 2.52 8.85 -1.05
C TYR A 23 3.94 8.40 -1.43
N ASP A 24 4.72 7.87 -0.48
CA ASP A 24 6.08 7.40 -0.76
C ASP A 24 6.11 6.26 -1.79
N PHE A 25 5.03 5.49 -1.92
CA PHE A 25 4.90 4.39 -2.87
C PHE A 25 4.11 4.78 -4.14
N MET A 26 3.65 6.02 -4.25
CA MET A 26 2.97 6.56 -5.44
C MET A 26 3.95 7.28 -6.37
N PRO A 27 3.58 7.55 -7.65
CA PRO A 27 4.42 8.34 -8.54
C PRO A 27 4.82 9.68 -7.93
N GLY A 28 6.14 9.95 -7.89
CA GLY A 28 6.73 11.14 -7.26
C GLY A 28 7.17 10.94 -5.80
N GLY A 29 6.88 9.80 -5.18
CA GLY A 29 7.35 9.43 -3.84
C GLY A 29 8.78 8.90 -3.79
N GLN A 30 9.30 8.70 -2.57
CA GLN A 30 10.68 8.27 -2.33
C GLN A 30 10.97 6.81 -2.73
N LEU A 31 9.94 5.96 -2.73
CA LEU A 31 10.01 4.57 -3.17
C LEU A 31 8.85 4.26 -4.13
N ALA A 32 8.66 5.16 -5.11
CA ALA A 32 7.53 5.14 -6.02
C ALA A 32 7.37 3.81 -6.77
N VAL A 33 6.16 3.28 -6.74
CA VAL A 33 5.72 2.17 -7.60
C VAL A 33 5.03 2.77 -8.82
N ALA A 34 5.40 2.27 -10.00
CA ALA A 34 4.78 2.70 -11.25
C ALA A 34 3.25 2.49 -11.20
N ASP A 35 2.50 3.53 -11.55
CA ASP A 35 1.03 3.57 -11.52
C ASP A 35 0.39 3.19 -10.16
N GLY A 36 1.12 3.33 -9.05
CA GLY A 36 0.64 2.94 -7.72
C GLY A 36 -0.64 3.66 -7.28
N ASP A 37 -0.83 4.91 -7.72
CA ASP A 37 -2.02 5.73 -7.46
C ASP A 37 -3.26 5.28 -8.26
N ALA A 38 -3.08 4.55 -9.36
CA ALA A 38 -4.19 4.03 -10.19
C ALA A 38 -5.09 3.03 -9.44
N LEU A 39 -4.63 2.49 -8.31
CA LEU A 39 -5.39 1.58 -7.45
C LEU A 39 -6.43 2.30 -6.57
N LEU A 40 -6.27 3.60 -6.31
CA LEU A 40 -7.15 4.35 -5.41
C LEU A 40 -8.65 4.22 -5.75
N PRO A 41 -9.10 4.36 -7.02
CA PRO A 41 -10.51 4.18 -7.36
C PRO A 41 -11.03 2.76 -7.11
N LEU A 42 -10.18 1.74 -7.30
CA LEU A 42 -10.56 0.35 -7.03
C LEU A 42 -10.70 0.11 -5.52
N ILE A 43 -9.74 0.58 -4.73
CA ILE A 43 -9.73 0.43 -3.28
C ILE A 43 -10.96 1.10 -2.67
N ASN A 44 -11.31 2.31 -3.11
CA ASN A 44 -12.52 3.00 -2.65
C ASN A 44 -13.80 2.22 -2.98
N ARG A 45 -13.90 1.64 -4.18
CA ARG A 45 -15.05 0.78 -4.55
C ARG A 45 -15.11 -0.49 -3.73
N LEU A 46 -13.97 -1.09 -3.41
CA LEU A 46 -13.91 -2.29 -2.57
C LEU A 46 -14.25 -1.97 -1.12
N GLY A 47 -13.72 -0.87 -0.58
CA GLY A 47 -13.97 -0.44 0.81
C GLY A 47 -15.45 -0.30 1.13
N ALA A 48 -16.25 0.22 0.20
CA ALA A 48 -17.71 0.33 0.35
C ALA A 48 -18.45 -1.01 0.51
N ARG A 49 -17.79 -2.15 0.22
CA ARG A 49 -18.41 -3.48 0.26
C ARG A 49 -18.10 -4.28 1.52
N PHE A 50 -17.13 -3.85 2.32
CA PHE A 50 -16.71 -4.55 3.53
C PHE A 50 -17.15 -3.77 4.76
N THR A 51 -17.68 -4.49 5.76
CA THR A 51 -17.99 -3.90 7.06
C THR A 51 -16.72 -3.60 7.86
N ARG A 52 -15.60 -4.26 7.55
CA ARG A 52 -14.30 -4.04 8.17
C ARG A 52 -13.26 -3.69 7.11
N VAL A 53 -12.74 -2.48 7.20
CA VAL A 53 -11.60 -2.01 6.40
C VAL A 53 -10.49 -1.65 7.37
N ILE A 54 -9.33 -2.27 7.21
CA ILE A 54 -8.12 -2.00 7.96
C ILE A 54 -7.12 -1.40 6.99
N ILE A 55 -6.47 -0.32 7.39
CA ILE A 55 -5.45 0.35 6.60
C ILE A 55 -4.15 0.25 7.39
N THR A 56 -3.07 -0.19 6.73
CA THR A 56 -1.74 -0.18 7.33
C THR A 56 -0.94 1.00 6.84
N GLN A 57 0.11 1.29 7.59
CA GLN A 57 1.05 2.33 7.27
C GLN A 57 2.44 1.81 7.58
N ASP A 58 3.32 1.86 6.59
CA ASP A 58 4.74 1.77 6.84
C ASP A 58 5.19 3.04 7.57
N TRP A 59 5.74 2.85 8.77
CA TRP A 59 5.97 3.93 9.73
C TRP A 59 7.35 3.82 10.39
N HIS A 60 8.36 4.15 9.59
CA HIS A 60 9.75 4.08 10.02
C HIS A 60 10.20 5.32 10.80
N PRO A 61 10.97 5.16 11.90
CA PRO A 61 11.70 6.27 12.48
C PRO A 61 12.80 6.77 11.52
N ALA A 62 13.27 8.01 11.72
CA ALA A 62 14.48 8.48 11.06
C ALA A 62 15.66 7.55 11.41
N GLY A 63 16.44 7.14 10.41
CA GLY A 63 17.54 6.19 10.58
C GLY A 63 17.09 4.75 10.85
N HIS A 64 15.89 4.37 10.43
CA HIS A 64 15.43 2.98 10.54
C HIS A 64 16.39 2.00 9.85
N ILE A 65 16.51 0.79 10.39
CA ILE A 65 17.50 -0.20 9.93
C ILE A 65 17.28 -0.66 8.48
N SER A 66 16.06 -0.50 7.94
CA SER A 66 15.78 -0.84 6.53
C SER A 66 16.35 0.17 5.53
N PHE A 67 16.74 1.38 5.97
CA PHE A 67 17.26 2.40 5.07
C PHE A 67 18.74 2.18 4.79
N ALA A 68 19.14 2.24 3.52
CA ALA A 68 20.55 2.17 3.14
C ALA A 68 21.40 3.28 3.80
N SER A 69 20.83 4.45 4.06
CA SER A 69 21.48 5.56 4.76
C SER A 69 21.86 5.26 6.21
N SER A 70 21.27 4.21 6.80
CA SER A 70 21.61 3.73 8.14
C SER A 70 22.84 2.82 8.17
N HIS A 71 23.40 2.47 7.01
CA HIS A 71 24.52 1.54 6.86
C HIS A 71 25.68 2.19 6.10
N ALA A 72 26.90 2.06 6.63
CA ALA A 72 28.09 2.66 6.03
C ALA A 72 28.34 2.13 4.61
N GLN A 73 28.47 3.05 3.65
CA GLN A 73 28.83 2.77 2.25
C GLN A 73 27.87 1.82 1.50
N ARG A 74 26.60 1.76 1.91
CA ARG A 74 25.58 0.97 1.20
C ARG A 74 24.70 1.85 0.32
N LEU A 75 24.25 1.28 -0.78
CA LEU A 75 23.29 1.90 -1.69
C LEU A 75 21.89 1.29 -1.50
N PRO A 76 20.81 2.03 -1.82
CA PRO A 76 19.47 1.45 -1.88
C PRO A 76 19.45 0.17 -2.74
N PHE A 77 18.62 -0.81 -2.34
CA PHE A 77 18.41 -2.10 -3.00
C PHE A 77 19.56 -3.13 -2.89
N GLU A 78 20.62 -2.84 -2.13
CA GLU A 78 21.66 -3.83 -1.80
C GLU A 78 21.24 -4.74 -0.63
N SER A 79 21.78 -5.96 -0.59
CA SER A 79 21.65 -6.85 0.58
C SER A 79 22.69 -6.47 1.64
N ILE A 80 22.25 -6.25 2.89
CA ILE A 80 23.10 -5.84 4.01
C ILE A 80 23.76 -7.05 4.67
#